data_AF-A0A397AB51-F1
#
_entry.id   AF-A0A397AB51-F1
#
_cell.length_a   1.000
_cell.length_b   1.000
_cell.length_c   1.000
_cell.angle_alpha   90.00
_cell.angle_beta   90.00
_cell.angle_gamma   90.00
#
_symmetry.space_group_name_H-M   'P 1'
#
loop_
_entity.id
_entity.type
_entity.pdbx_description
1 polymer ?
#
loop_
_entity_poly.entity_id
_entity_poly.type
_entity_poly.pdbx_seq_one_letter_code
_entity_poly.pdbx_strand_id
1 'polypeptide(L)'
;MVIPDGSLFGVNVEANQRVWTLEKMIQDESPHSIGMRAIALYLAKKRDGTWLTTEDNEVIMLKSGRQMRQTIKDMLTHENAMDPAYSVGDAVFSFPTTRVAGEIHVLVDVPMLHGTEYVVNGARYLVTERMTLQPPAFVAFWNALRTDHTVVEANAVVKLPEGIHLLGDPALGSQVYIRPCYPPLLKLCWEIIHDPKSPHLVILGNPGIGKTFLGFFILLQLARENKTVVYESGMSKSRYLLAGDTVVRGSQDDFVDILDLPTTYYIVDAAQPPKCQAMTILLTKPKLKVWYSFAEDNCDIRYMPVWTWDEISTCHKLLYPDLELNVVTDCFRRWGGVPRYVLKYALQDTHQALLDTAFDAVQFDWVMNAIRELNTRFEESHILLQYQVNDKFIYQHVDFASHYVQDKVFTRAWNANPRRLVEFMTAASYTGRDEFAVLRLRMFESYVYSVLPRGGHFQIRRLAPPEGGRSGEANVDQGEKGDEYKEGKTTDKYRGERTEVSKCCVQQNGSRKCGYACGVEYPER
;
A
#
# COMPACT_ATOMS: atom_id res chain seq x y z
N MET A 1 13.56 -23.70 25.61
CA MET A 1 13.36 -22.63 24.60
C MET A 1 13.57 -21.29 25.26
N VAL A 2 14.36 -20.40 24.69
CA VAL A 2 14.56 -19.05 25.24
C VAL A 2 13.45 -18.13 24.77
N ILE A 3 12.85 -17.43 25.71
CA ILE A 3 11.99 -16.28 25.48
C ILE A 3 12.88 -15.06 25.69
N PRO A 4 13.14 -14.27 24.63
CA PRO A 4 12.15 -13.79 23.67
C PRO A 4 12.35 -14.19 22.19
N ASP A 5 13.43 -14.89 21.83
CA ASP A 5 13.80 -15.14 20.43
C ASP A 5 13.42 -16.54 19.89
N GLY A 6 12.94 -17.43 20.76
CA GLY A 6 12.55 -18.79 20.39
C GLY A 6 13.70 -19.73 20.10
N SER A 7 14.94 -19.37 20.48
CA SER A 7 16.11 -20.25 20.34
C SER A 7 15.94 -21.54 21.16
N LEU A 8 16.44 -22.64 20.59
CA LEU A 8 16.40 -23.97 21.19
C LEU A 8 17.81 -24.50 21.41
N PHE A 9 18.03 -25.02 22.61
CA PHE A 9 19.24 -25.74 22.99
C PHE A 9 18.84 -26.77 24.06
N GLY A 10 19.67 -27.80 24.22
CA GLY A 10 19.50 -28.82 25.23
C GLY A 10 20.59 -28.73 26.28
N VAL A 11 20.24 -29.06 27.53
CA VAL A 11 21.16 -29.12 28.67
C VAL A 11 21.04 -30.51 29.29
N ASN A 12 22.16 -31.10 29.72
CA ASN A 12 22.15 -32.35 30.47
C ASN A 12 22.19 -32.03 31.97
N VAL A 13 21.12 -32.43 32.68
CA VAL A 13 20.95 -32.19 34.12
C VAL A 13 20.55 -33.49 34.80
N GLU A 14 21.09 -33.74 35.99
CA GLU A 14 20.74 -34.93 36.79
C GLU A 14 19.48 -34.67 37.63
N ALA A 15 18.67 -35.70 37.84
CA ALA A 15 17.38 -35.57 38.54
C ALA A 15 17.50 -35.06 39.99
N ASN A 16 18.62 -35.33 40.65
CA ASN A 16 18.93 -34.88 42.02
C ASN A 16 19.49 -33.46 42.08
N GLN A 17 19.84 -32.83 40.95
CA GLN A 17 20.30 -31.46 40.91
C GLN A 17 19.12 -30.51 41.11
N ARG A 18 19.41 -29.34 41.70
CA ARG A 18 18.39 -28.32 41.93
C ARG A 18 18.10 -27.53 40.68
N VAL A 19 16.90 -26.96 40.60
CA VAL A 19 16.52 -26.04 39.52
C VAL A 19 17.49 -24.86 39.42
N TRP A 20 18.01 -24.33 40.54
CA TRP A 20 19.06 -23.31 40.49
C TRP A 20 20.33 -23.76 39.71
N THR A 21 20.68 -25.05 39.78
CA THR A 21 21.84 -25.59 39.05
C THR A 21 21.55 -25.65 37.56
N LEU A 22 20.32 -26.00 37.19
CA LEU A 22 19.84 -25.93 35.81
C LEU A 22 19.88 -24.49 35.28
N GLU A 23 19.49 -23.50 36.08
CA GLU A 23 19.58 -22.08 35.70
C GLU A 23 21.02 -21.69 35.34
N LYS A 24 21.98 -22.08 36.17
CA LYS A 24 23.40 -21.80 35.93
C LYS A 24 23.91 -22.49 34.66
N MET A 25 23.56 -23.76 34.45
CA MET A 25 23.93 -24.48 33.22
C MET A 25 23.35 -23.82 31.97
N ILE A 26 22.11 -23.36 32.03
CA ILE A 26 21.47 -22.61 30.94
C ILE A 26 22.22 -21.31 30.64
N GLN A 27 22.65 -20.58 31.67
CA GLN A 27 23.43 -19.35 31.50
C GLN A 27 24.78 -19.61 30.84
N ASP A 28 25.46 -20.70 31.22
CA ASP A 28 26.79 -21.07 30.75
C ASP A 28 26.78 -21.68 29.32
N GLU A 29 25.79 -22.52 29.01
CA GLU A 29 25.71 -23.29 27.75
C GLU A 29 24.90 -22.60 26.64
N SER A 30 24.25 -21.47 26.93
CA SER A 30 23.40 -20.80 25.93
C SER A 30 24.22 -20.27 24.74
N PRO A 31 23.79 -20.55 23.49
CA PRO A 31 24.49 -20.09 22.27
C PRO A 31 24.49 -18.57 22.09
N HIS A 32 23.80 -17.81 22.94
CA HIS A 32 23.73 -16.35 22.89
C HIS A 32 24.33 -15.67 24.14
N SER A 33 25.09 -16.40 24.97
CA SER A 33 25.69 -15.90 26.23
C SER A 33 24.68 -15.09 27.05
N ILE A 34 23.75 -15.79 27.71
CA ILE A 34 22.75 -15.16 28.58
C ILE A 34 23.43 -14.44 29.77
N GLY A 35 24.68 -14.78 30.11
CA GLY A 35 25.48 -14.09 31.14
C GLY A 35 24.95 -14.34 32.56
N MET A 36 25.40 -13.55 33.56
CA MET A 36 24.91 -13.62 34.95
C MET A 36 23.49 -13.01 35.13
N ARG A 37 22.61 -13.12 34.13
CA ARG A 37 21.24 -12.59 34.19
C ARG A 37 20.35 -13.51 35.02
N ALA A 38 19.62 -12.97 35.99
CA ALA A 38 18.57 -13.74 36.66
C ALA A 38 17.53 -14.16 35.63
N ILE A 39 17.35 -15.46 35.42
CA ILE A 39 16.36 -16.04 34.49
C ILE A 39 15.23 -16.66 35.30
N ALA A 40 14.03 -16.77 34.72
CA ALA A 40 12.94 -17.54 35.28
C ALA A 40 12.66 -18.75 34.39
N LEU A 41 12.47 -19.91 35.01
CA LEU A 41 12.18 -21.16 34.31
C LEU A 41 10.71 -21.53 34.50
N TYR A 42 10.06 -21.89 33.40
CA TYR A 42 8.68 -22.37 33.40
C TYR A 42 8.57 -23.70 32.67
N LEU A 43 7.67 -24.57 33.13
CA LEU A 43 7.29 -25.76 32.40
C LEU A 43 6.60 -25.37 31.09
N ALA A 44 7.07 -25.95 29.99
CA ALA A 44 6.45 -25.79 28.68
C ALA A 44 5.23 -26.72 28.50
N LYS A 45 4.37 -26.81 29.53
CA LYS A 45 3.15 -27.62 29.52
C LYS A 45 1.95 -26.78 29.10
N LYS A 46 1.18 -27.30 28.14
CA LYS A 46 -0.13 -26.78 27.76
C LYS A 46 -1.17 -27.09 28.84
N ARG A 47 -2.31 -26.38 28.80
CA ARG A 47 -3.42 -26.58 29.75
C ARG A 47 -3.99 -28.01 29.73
N ASP A 48 -3.85 -28.71 28.62
CA ASP A 48 -4.26 -30.12 28.48
C ASP A 48 -3.22 -31.12 29.03
N GLY A 49 -2.11 -30.62 29.60
CA GLY A 49 -1.04 -31.43 30.19
C GLY A 49 0.02 -31.91 29.18
N THR A 50 -0.14 -31.63 27.89
CA THR A 50 0.84 -32.00 26.86
C THR A 50 2.02 -31.03 26.79
N TRP A 51 3.19 -31.51 26.40
CA TRP A 51 4.36 -30.67 26.20
C TRP A 51 4.27 -29.87 24.90
N LEU A 52 4.88 -28.69 24.89
CA LEU A 52 5.09 -27.91 23.70
C LEU A 52 6.07 -28.62 22.76
N THR A 53 5.86 -28.52 21.46
CA THR A 53 6.68 -29.18 20.44
C THR A 53 7.22 -28.19 19.42
N THR A 54 8.31 -28.53 18.73
CA THR A 54 8.88 -27.68 17.68
C THR A 54 7.97 -27.48 16.47
N GLU A 55 6.98 -28.35 16.29
CA GLU A 55 5.99 -28.29 15.22
C GLU A 55 4.77 -27.45 15.59
N ASP A 56 4.61 -27.09 16.87
CA ASP A 56 3.54 -26.19 17.29
C ASP A 56 3.70 -24.85 16.56
N ASN A 57 2.61 -24.41 15.92
CA ASN A 57 2.56 -23.16 15.17
C ASN A 57 3.11 -21.98 15.98
N GLU A 58 2.91 -21.98 17.30
CA GLU A 58 3.39 -20.93 18.19
C GLU A 58 4.92 -20.89 18.28
N VAL A 59 5.57 -22.05 18.35
CA VAL A 59 7.03 -22.16 18.38
C VAL A 59 7.63 -21.76 17.03
N ILE A 60 7.01 -22.18 15.93
CA ILE A 60 7.41 -21.79 14.57
C ILE A 60 7.34 -20.26 14.41
N MET A 61 6.27 -19.66 14.94
CA MET A 61 6.03 -18.22 14.88
C MET A 61 7.03 -17.44 15.75
N LEU A 62 7.29 -17.91 16.97
CA LEU A 62 8.27 -17.31 17.88
C LEU A 62 9.68 -17.34 17.27
N LYS A 63 10.10 -18.49 16.71
CA LYS A 63 11.36 -18.63 15.96
C LYS A 63 11.46 -17.74 14.73
N SER A 64 10.31 -17.40 14.14
CA SER A 64 10.23 -16.50 12.98
C SER A 64 10.23 -15.02 13.36
N GLY A 65 10.47 -14.69 14.64
CA GLY A 65 10.48 -13.32 15.14
C GLY A 65 9.11 -12.64 15.08
N ARG A 66 8.01 -13.41 15.22
CA ARG A 66 6.64 -12.89 15.28
C ARG A 66 6.14 -12.84 16.73
N GLN A 67 5.14 -11.99 16.97
CA GLN A 67 4.54 -11.73 18.28
C GLN A 67 4.31 -12.99 19.13
N MET A 68 4.71 -12.91 20.40
CA MET A 68 4.43 -13.93 21.42
C MET A 68 2.92 -14.09 21.61
N ARG A 69 2.40 -15.27 21.31
CA ARG A 69 0.98 -15.60 21.42
C ARG A 69 0.54 -15.89 22.85
N GLN A 70 -0.77 -15.78 23.07
CA GLN A 70 -1.39 -15.97 24.37
C GLN A 70 -1.09 -17.34 24.96
N THR A 71 -0.93 -18.41 24.16
CA THR A 71 -0.68 -19.75 24.72
C THR A 71 0.72 -19.88 25.33
N ILE A 72 1.77 -19.27 24.76
CA ILE A 72 3.07 -19.15 25.46
C ILE A 72 2.94 -18.26 26.71
N LYS A 73 2.21 -17.12 26.63
CA LYS A 73 1.98 -16.25 27.81
C LYS A 73 1.24 -16.99 28.94
N ASP A 74 0.29 -17.85 28.60
CA ASP A 74 -0.47 -18.67 29.54
C ASP A 74 0.41 -19.71 30.24
N MET A 75 1.58 -20.04 29.66
CA MET A 75 2.56 -20.91 30.32
C MET A 75 3.47 -20.15 31.29
N LEU A 76 3.58 -18.82 31.17
CA LEU A 76 4.41 -17.96 32.04
C LEU A 76 3.65 -17.56 33.32
N THR A 77 3.12 -18.55 34.02
CA THR A 77 2.31 -18.38 35.23
C THR A 77 2.98 -19.03 36.43
N HIS A 78 2.54 -18.68 37.64
CA HIS A 78 3.05 -19.27 38.88
C HIS A 78 2.86 -20.80 38.94
N GLU A 79 1.83 -21.35 38.27
CA GLU A 79 1.58 -22.80 38.26
C GLU A 79 2.67 -23.58 37.51
N ASN A 80 3.23 -22.99 36.46
CA ASN A 80 4.29 -23.58 35.67
C ASN A 80 5.68 -23.11 36.10
N ALA A 81 5.79 -22.13 36.99
CA ALA A 81 7.06 -21.62 37.47
C ALA A 81 7.85 -22.71 38.20
N MET A 82 9.11 -22.89 37.84
CA MET A 82 9.99 -23.84 38.49
C MET A 82 10.69 -23.16 39.67
N ASP A 83 10.42 -23.60 40.90
CA ASP A 83 11.07 -23.07 42.09
C ASP A 83 12.55 -23.50 42.14
N PRO A 84 13.51 -22.54 42.24
CA PRO A 84 14.95 -22.82 42.30
C PRO A 84 15.37 -23.78 43.42
N ALA A 85 14.60 -23.88 44.50
CA ALA A 85 14.88 -24.72 45.65
C ALA A 85 14.59 -26.21 45.41
N TYR A 86 13.73 -26.53 44.44
CA TYR A 86 13.30 -27.89 44.14
C TYR A 86 14.36 -28.65 43.33
N SER A 87 14.35 -29.98 43.44
CA SER A 87 15.14 -30.85 42.56
C SER A 87 14.48 -30.94 41.19
N VAL A 88 15.28 -30.99 40.12
CA VAL A 88 14.75 -31.09 38.74
C VAL A 88 13.91 -32.35 38.54
N GLY A 89 14.25 -33.45 39.23
CA GLY A 89 13.48 -34.69 39.22
C GLY A 89 12.27 -34.73 40.15
N ASP A 90 11.88 -33.61 40.76
CA ASP A 90 10.71 -33.57 41.63
C ASP A 90 9.42 -33.92 40.87
N ALA A 91 8.56 -34.71 41.50
CA ALA A 91 7.31 -35.17 40.90
C ALA A 91 6.39 -34.02 40.48
N VAL A 92 6.51 -32.84 41.13
CA VAL A 92 5.77 -31.63 40.80
C VAL A 92 5.98 -31.16 39.34
N PHE A 93 7.18 -31.40 38.78
CA PHE A 93 7.48 -31.05 37.39
C PHE A 93 7.01 -32.12 36.39
N SER A 94 6.92 -33.37 36.84
CA SER A 94 6.47 -34.53 36.05
C SER A 94 7.17 -34.62 34.68
N PHE A 95 8.50 -34.43 34.63
CA PHE A 95 9.27 -34.60 33.40
C PHE A 95 9.15 -36.04 32.86
N PRO A 96 9.11 -36.21 31.53
CA PRO A 96 9.01 -37.54 30.94
C PRO A 96 10.30 -38.32 31.17
N THR A 97 10.18 -39.63 31.41
CA THR A 97 11.32 -40.55 31.58
C THR A 97 11.94 -40.97 30.26
N THR A 98 11.26 -40.72 29.13
CA THR A 98 11.74 -40.98 27.77
C THR A 98 11.87 -39.68 26.99
N ARG A 99 12.96 -39.54 26.23
CA ARG A 99 13.17 -38.36 25.37
C ARG A 99 12.39 -38.53 24.07
N VAL A 100 11.45 -37.62 23.80
CA VAL A 100 10.78 -37.51 22.51
C VAL A 100 11.45 -36.38 21.72
N ALA A 101 11.85 -36.66 20.48
CA ALA A 101 12.49 -35.65 19.62
C ALA A 101 11.50 -34.51 19.31
N GLY A 102 11.96 -33.27 19.46
CA GLY A 102 11.15 -32.08 19.16
C GLY A 102 10.25 -31.61 20.30
N GLU A 103 10.18 -32.30 21.44
CA GLU A 103 9.52 -31.76 22.64
C GLU A 103 10.38 -30.67 23.30
N ILE A 104 9.69 -29.65 23.82
CA ILE A 104 10.24 -28.56 24.60
C ILE A 104 9.68 -28.72 26.00
N HIS A 105 10.56 -28.90 26.99
CA HIS A 105 10.15 -29.13 28.39
C HIS A 105 10.25 -27.89 29.27
N VAL A 106 11.18 -26.98 28.95
CA VAL A 106 11.43 -25.77 29.74
C VAL A 106 11.39 -24.52 28.85
N LEU A 107 10.62 -23.52 29.28
CA LEU A 107 10.69 -22.15 28.80
C LEU A 107 11.66 -21.38 29.70
N VAL A 108 12.63 -20.72 29.08
CA VAL A 108 13.60 -19.87 29.75
C VAL A 108 13.16 -18.44 29.50
N ASP A 109 12.50 -17.83 30.47
CA ASP A 109 12.19 -16.40 30.42
C ASP A 109 13.43 -15.62 30.86
N VAL A 110 13.96 -14.82 29.94
CA VAL A 110 15.08 -13.93 30.21
C VAL A 110 14.50 -12.55 30.46
N PRO A 111 14.48 -12.06 31.72
CA PRO A 111 13.99 -10.74 32.05
C PRO A 111 14.69 -9.69 31.18
N MET A 112 13.88 -8.88 30.50
CA MET A 112 14.34 -7.69 29.78
C MET A 112 14.77 -6.61 30.78
N LEU A 113 15.91 -6.82 31.44
CA LEU A 113 16.49 -5.83 32.34
C LEU A 113 17.89 -5.55 31.83
N HIS A 114 17.99 -4.50 31.02
CA HIS A 114 18.99 -3.43 30.99
C HIS A 114 18.55 -2.52 29.84
N GLY A 115 17.50 -1.75 30.11
CA GLY A 115 17.13 -0.66 29.22
C GLY A 115 17.28 0.65 29.93
N THR A 116 17.70 1.68 29.20
CA THR A 116 17.68 3.04 29.75
C THR A 116 16.26 3.56 29.62
N GLU A 117 15.66 3.98 30.73
CA GLU A 117 14.35 4.66 30.69
C GLU A 117 14.52 6.05 30.07
N TYR A 118 13.68 6.33 29.10
CA TYR A 118 13.55 7.66 28.50
C TYR A 118 12.12 8.16 28.68
N VAL A 119 11.99 9.47 28.78
CA VAL A 119 10.68 10.13 28.83
C VAL A 119 10.44 10.78 27.47
N VAL A 120 9.40 10.32 26.77
CA VAL A 120 8.91 10.93 25.53
C VAL A 120 7.47 11.35 25.76
N ASN A 121 7.19 12.64 25.60
CA ASN A 121 5.88 13.25 25.85
C ASN A 121 5.28 12.90 27.23
N GLY A 122 6.13 12.78 28.26
CA GLY A 122 5.71 12.43 29.62
C GLY A 122 5.48 10.93 29.86
N ALA A 123 5.49 10.10 28.81
CA ALA A 123 5.46 8.65 28.94
C ALA A 123 6.88 8.11 29.11
N ARG A 124 7.04 7.19 30.06
CA ARG A 124 8.29 6.43 30.24
C ARG A 124 8.28 5.27 29.27
N TYR A 125 9.36 5.09 28.54
CA TYR A 125 9.57 3.92 27.72
C TYR A 125 10.99 3.40 27.88
N LEU A 126 11.14 2.10 27.72
CA LEU A 126 12.39 1.40 27.95
C LEU A 126 13.12 1.21 26.61
N VAL A 127 14.31 1.78 26.47
CA VAL A 127 15.20 1.47 25.33
C VAL A 127 16.05 0.26 25.70
N THR A 128 15.77 -0.90 25.08
CA THR A 128 16.46 -2.16 25.36
C THR A 128 17.74 -2.32 24.52
N GLU A 129 18.60 -3.26 24.89
CA GLU A 129 19.82 -3.62 24.13
C GLU A 129 19.55 -4.05 22.67
N ARG A 130 18.32 -4.45 22.34
CA ARG A 130 17.93 -4.85 20.98
C ARG A 130 17.60 -3.67 20.07
N MET A 131 17.46 -2.48 20.66
CA MET A 131 17.22 -1.24 19.94
C MET A 131 18.54 -0.53 19.65
N THR A 132 18.57 0.28 18.59
CA THR A 132 19.69 1.19 18.33
C THR A 132 19.29 2.59 18.73
N LEU A 133 19.88 3.07 19.82
CA LEU A 133 19.76 4.46 20.25
C LEU A 133 20.66 5.36 19.41
N GLN A 134 20.13 6.51 18.98
CA GLN A 134 20.85 7.54 18.23
C GLN A 134 21.64 7.02 17.01
N PRO A 135 21.04 6.23 16.10
CA PRO A 135 21.72 5.78 14.90
C PRO A 135 22.19 6.99 14.06
N PRO A 136 23.51 7.21 13.86
CA PRO A 136 24.04 8.50 13.42
C PRO A 136 23.45 9.04 12.11
N ALA A 137 23.29 8.18 11.11
CA ALA A 137 22.73 8.57 9.82
C ALA A 137 21.25 9.01 9.91
N PHE A 138 20.47 8.36 10.77
CA PHE A 138 19.06 8.70 10.98
C PHE A 138 18.91 9.97 11.83
N VAL A 139 19.79 10.16 12.82
CA VAL A 139 19.87 11.39 13.61
C VAL A 139 20.20 12.58 12.71
N ALA A 140 21.18 12.43 11.81
CA ALA A 140 21.52 13.47 10.84
C ALA A 140 20.33 13.80 9.93
N PHE A 141 19.62 12.79 9.43
CA PHE A 141 18.39 12.97 8.65
C PHE A 141 17.30 13.73 9.43
N TRP A 142 16.98 13.29 10.64
CA TRP A 142 15.95 13.93 11.47
C TRP A 142 16.30 15.38 11.80
N ASN A 143 17.55 15.63 12.20
CA ASN A 143 18.05 16.97 12.49
C ASN A 143 17.97 17.88 11.26
N ALA A 144 18.34 17.36 10.08
CA ALA A 144 18.22 18.11 8.83
C ALA A 144 16.77 18.57 8.60
N LEU A 145 15.78 17.69 8.81
CA LEU A 145 14.36 18.05 8.67
C LEU A 145 13.92 19.12 9.70
N ARG A 146 14.35 19.00 10.96
CA ARG A 146 13.99 19.97 12.02
C ARG A 146 14.54 21.36 11.75
N THR A 147 15.75 21.46 11.21
CA THR A 147 16.42 22.73 10.92
C THR A 147 16.08 23.30 9.54
N ASP A 148 15.38 22.53 8.70
CA ASP A 148 14.96 22.98 7.38
C ASP A 148 13.72 23.89 7.52
N HIS A 149 13.89 25.18 7.21
CA HIS A 149 12.81 26.17 7.22
C HIS A 149 12.39 26.61 5.81
N THR A 150 12.76 25.84 4.78
CA THR A 150 12.41 26.17 3.40
C THR A 150 10.90 26.16 3.21
N VAL A 151 10.36 27.18 2.55
CA VAL A 151 8.96 27.18 2.15
C VAL A 151 8.79 26.07 1.11
N VAL A 152 7.90 25.11 1.40
CA VAL A 152 7.69 23.96 0.53
C VAL A 152 6.45 24.20 -0.32
N GLU A 153 6.69 24.45 -1.60
CA GLU A 153 5.63 24.66 -2.59
C GLU A 153 5.50 23.47 -3.53
N ALA A 154 4.33 23.34 -4.15
CA ALA A 154 4.12 22.39 -5.23
C ALA A 154 5.14 22.62 -6.36
N ASN A 155 5.59 21.52 -6.97
CA ASN A 155 6.60 21.48 -8.03
C ASN A 155 8.02 21.89 -7.61
N ALA A 156 8.28 22.08 -6.32
CA ALA A 156 9.62 22.30 -5.78
C ALA A 156 10.35 20.97 -5.49
N VAL A 157 11.65 21.07 -5.21
CA VAL A 157 12.47 19.96 -4.68
C VAL A 157 13.02 20.36 -3.32
N VAL A 158 12.74 19.55 -2.31
CA VAL A 158 13.43 19.64 -1.01
C VAL A 158 14.71 18.82 -1.11
N LYS A 159 15.85 19.43 -0.81
CA LYS A 159 17.17 18.79 -0.86
C LYS A 159 17.76 18.73 0.54
N LEU A 160 18.13 17.53 0.97
CA LEU A 160 18.89 17.35 2.21
C LEU A 160 20.33 17.86 2.04
N PRO A 161 21.01 18.26 3.12
CA PRO A 161 22.41 18.61 3.10
C PRO A 161 23.29 17.48 2.53
N GLU A 162 24.46 17.86 2.02
CA GLU A 162 25.41 16.92 1.43
C GLU A 162 25.76 15.78 2.41
N GLY A 163 25.77 14.54 1.90
CA GLY A 163 26.03 13.33 2.69
C GLY A 163 24.85 12.82 3.53
N ILE A 164 23.75 13.57 3.62
CA ILE A 164 22.55 13.16 4.35
C ILE A 164 21.55 12.53 3.38
N HIS A 165 21.00 11.38 3.76
CA HIS A 165 20.07 10.60 2.95
C HIS A 165 18.75 10.40 3.69
N LEU A 166 17.67 10.22 2.94
CA LEU A 166 16.34 9.93 3.48
C LEU A 166 16.41 8.67 4.34
N LEU A 167 15.93 8.75 5.58
CA LEU A 167 16.03 7.67 6.58
C LEU A 167 17.46 7.16 6.81
N GLY A 168 18.49 7.95 6.48
CA GLY A 168 19.89 7.52 6.55
C GLY A 168 20.29 6.44 5.55
N ASP A 169 19.46 6.15 4.54
CA ASP A 169 19.72 5.13 3.52
C ASP A 169 20.06 5.76 2.15
N PRO A 170 21.30 5.61 1.66
CA PRO A 170 21.70 6.12 0.35
C PRO A 170 20.83 5.65 -0.81
N ALA A 171 20.21 4.46 -0.73
CA ALA A 171 19.35 3.92 -1.79
C ALA A 171 18.05 4.72 -1.97
N LEU A 172 17.63 5.47 -0.93
CA LEU A 172 16.48 6.36 -0.99
C LEU A 172 16.81 7.73 -1.58
N GLY A 173 18.09 8.09 -1.63
CA GLY A 173 18.57 9.38 -2.11
C GLY A 173 18.41 10.50 -1.07
N SER A 174 18.65 11.74 -1.51
CA SER A 174 18.72 12.93 -0.66
C SER A 174 17.75 14.05 -1.08
N GLN A 175 16.88 13.79 -2.06
CA GLN A 175 16.01 14.81 -2.66
C GLN A 175 14.58 14.31 -2.76
N VAL A 176 13.61 15.20 -2.52
CA VAL A 176 12.17 14.90 -2.60
C VAL A 176 11.50 15.93 -3.50
N TYR A 177 10.94 15.47 -4.63
CA TYR A 177 10.05 16.30 -5.45
C TYR A 177 8.68 16.43 -4.78
N ILE A 178 8.22 17.66 -4.63
CA ILE A 178 6.97 18.00 -3.96
C ILE A 178 5.88 18.06 -5.02
N ARG A 179 5.08 17.00 -5.09
CA ARG A 179 4.00 16.92 -6.07
C ARG A 179 2.93 17.99 -5.81
N PRO A 180 2.27 18.53 -6.84
CA PRO A 180 1.07 19.36 -6.70
C PRO A 180 0.00 18.78 -5.78
N CYS A 181 -0.14 17.45 -5.76
CA CYS A 181 -1.12 16.80 -4.91
C CYS A 181 -0.71 16.70 -3.43
N TYR A 182 0.57 16.90 -3.07
CA TYR A 182 1.03 16.71 -1.69
C TYR A 182 0.49 17.76 -0.72
N PRO A 183 0.59 19.09 -0.98
CA PRO A 183 0.03 20.07 -0.05
C PRO A 183 -1.47 19.92 0.24
N PRO A 184 -2.38 19.77 -0.76
CA PRO A 184 -3.79 19.57 -0.47
C PRO A 184 -4.08 18.24 0.23
N LEU A 185 -3.35 17.17 -0.12
CA LEU A 185 -3.50 15.88 0.54
C LEU A 185 -3.04 15.94 2.01
N LEU A 186 -1.95 16.63 2.30
CA LEU A 186 -1.46 16.84 3.66
C LEU A 186 -2.50 17.55 4.53
N LYS A 187 -3.14 18.61 4.00
CA LYS A 187 -4.21 19.32 4.70
C LYS A 187 -5.35 18.36 5.08
N LEU A 188 -5.78 17.53 4.14
CA LEU A 188 -6.80 16.51 4.36
C LEU A 188 -6.35 15.44 5.37
N CYS A 189 -5.07 15.04 5.37
CA CYS A 189 -4.53 14.13 6.37
C CYS A 189 -4.74 14.68 7.78
N TRP A 190 -4.41 15.95 8.00
CA TRP A 190 -4.59 16.61 9.30
C TRP A 190 -6.07 16.71 9.69
N GLU A 191 -6.94 17.14 8.78
CA GLU A 191 -8.37 17.21 9.02
C GLU A 191 -8.95 15.86 9.50
N ILE A 192 -8.47 14.75 8.93
CA ILE A 192 -8.95 13.40 9.28
C ILE A 192 -8.33 12.91 10.59
N ILE A 193 -7.00 12.84 10.70
CA ILE A 193 -6.37 12.16 11.85
C ILE A 193 -6.47 12.97 13.15
N HIS A 194 -6.77 14.27 13.07
CA HIS A 194 -7.05 15.09 14.24
C HIS A 194 -8.50 15.00 14.71
N ASP A 195 -9.40 14.33 13.97
CA ASP A 195 -10.73 13.98 14.47
C ASP A 195 -10.58 12.87 15.54
N PRO A 196 -10.96 13.11 16.80
CA PRO A 196 -10.90 12.09 17.85
C PRO A 196 -11.72 10.83 17.54
N LYS A 197 -12.69 10.91 16.62
CA LYS A 197 -13.52 9.77 16.19
C LYS A 197 -12.90 8.98 15.05
N SER A 198 -11.95 9.54 14.31
CA SER A 198 -11.33 8.90 13.14
C SER A 198 -9.84 9.21 13.05
N PRO A 199 -9.02 8.88 14.08
CA PRO A 199 -7.60 9.22 14.11
C PRO A 199 -6.76 8.43 13.09
N HIS A 200 -7.41 7.58 12.27
CA HIS A 200 -6.78 6.65 11.35
C HIS A 200 -7.13 6.98 9.90
N LEU A 201 -6.13 6.96 9.03
CA LEU A 201 -6.25 7.22 7.60
C LEU A 201 -5.43 6.22 6.79
N VAL A 202 -6.03 5.62 5.76
CA VAL A 202 -5.32 4.87 4.73
C VAL A 202 -5.22 5.69 3.45
N ILE A 203 -4.00 5.84 2.93
CA ILE A 203 -3.73 6.41 1.60
C ILE A 203 -3.29 5.30 0.66
N LEU A 204 -4.19 4.97 -0.26
CA LEU A 204 -4.01 3.97 -1.31
C LEU A 204 -3.50 4.60 -2.60
N GLY A 205 -3.09 3.75 -3.55
CA GLY A 205 -2.75 4.16 -4.91
C GLY A 205 -1.78 3.19 -5.58
N ASN A 206 -1.58 3.36 -6.88
CA ASN A 206 -0.68 2.50 -7.68
C ASN A 206 0.74 2.42 -7.09
N PRO A 207 1.44 1.28 -7.17
CA PRO A 207 2.85 1.21 -6.82
C PRO A 207 3.70 2.19 -7.66
N GLY A 208 4.67 2.87 -7.05
CA GLY A 208 5.62 3.72 -7.78
C GLY A 208 5.22 5.17 -8.04
N ILE A 209 4.07 5.63 -7.56
CA ILE A 209 3.59 7.02 -7.70
C ILE A 209 4.11 7.98 -6.60
N GLY A 210 4.95 7.49 -5.68
CA GLY A 210 5.60 8.33 -4.65
C GLY A 210 4.89 8.41 -3.29
N LYS A 211 4.21 7.35 -2.83
CA LYS A 211 3.61 7.35 -1.47
C LYS A 211 4.66 7.44 -0.36
N THR A 212 5.75 6.69 -0.47
CA THR A 212 6.92 6.80 0.44
C THR A 212 7.43 8.25 0.55
N PHE A 213 7.52 8.97 -0.58
CA PHE A 213 7.94 10.37 -0.60
C PHE A 213 6.92 11.33 0.02
N LEU A 214 5.62 11.03 -0.06
CA LEU A 214 4.60 11.71 0.73
C LEU A 214 4.85 11.50 2.23
N GLY A 215 5.23 10.29 2.65
CA GLY A 215 5.65 10.00 4.03
C GLY A 215 6.82 10.88 4.47
N PHE A 216 7.83 11.07 3.63
CA PHE A 216 8.95 11.98 3.94
C PHE A 216 8.53 13.45 3.99
N PHE A 217 7.62 13.87 3.11
CA PHE A 217 7.04 15.20 3.17
C PHE A 217 6.25 15.42 4.46
N ILE A 218 5.50 14.42 4.93
CA ILE A 218 4.81 14.46 6.23
C ILE A 218 5.83 14.55 7.37
N LEU A 219 6.89 13.72 7.35
CA LEU A 219 7.96 13.77 8.36
C LEU A 219 8.61 15.15 8.45
N LEU A 220 8.85 15.82 7.31
CA LEU A 220 9.40 17.18 7.28
C LEU A 220 8.51 18.16 8.06
N GLN A 221 7.18 18.11 7.86
CA GLN A 221 6.25 19.01 8.56
C GLN A 221 6.22 18.71 10.07
N LEU A 222 6.16 17.43 10.43
CA LEU A 222 6.14 17.00 11.83
C LEU A 222 7.46 17.34 12.54
N ALA A 223 8.60 17.26 11.86
CA ALA A 223 9.91 17.65 12.38
C ALA A 223 9.97 19.14 12.70
N ARG A 224 9.50 20.00 11.78
CA ARG A 224 9.45 21.47 11.95
C ARG A 224 8.59 21.90 13.13
N GLU A 225 7.52 21.16 13.38
CA GLU A 225 6.63 21.39 14.51
C GLU A 225 7.05 20.68 15.80
N ASN A 226 8.22 20.03 15.79
CA ASN A 226 8.76 19.26 16.91
C ASN A 226 7.77 18.22 17.48
N LYS A 227 7.05 17.53 16.60
CA LYS A 227 6.13 16.46 16.99
C LYS A 227 6.88 15.16 17.27
N THR A 228 6.28 14.33 18.12
CA THR A 228 6.72 12.94 18.32
C THR A 228 6.13 12.07 17.23
N VAL A 229 7.01 11.37 16.52
CA VAL A 229 6.64 10.51 15.39
C VAL A 229 7.20 9.11 15.60
N VAL A 230 6.39 8.10 15.35
CA VAL A 230 6.86 6.75 15.06
C VAL A 230 6.72 6.54 13.56
N TYR A 231 7.82 6.26 12.87
CA TYR A 231 7.81 5.89 11.45
C TYR A 231 8.04 4.38 11.34
N GLU A 232 7.14 3.66 10.68
CA GLU A 232 7.31 2.23 10.39
C GLU A 232 7.59 2.00 8.90
N SER A 233 8.68 1.30 8.60
CA SER A 233 9.02 0.90 7.23
C SER A 233 8.80 -0.60 7.05
N GLY A 234 7.89 -0.96 6.15
CA GLY A 234 7.70 -2.35 5.72
C GLY A 234 8.89 -2.90 4.94
N MET A 235 9.74 -2.03 4.37
CA MET A 235 10.94 -2.43 3.64
C MET A 235 12.05 -2.89 4.57
N SER A 236 12.37 -2.10 5.61
CA SER A 236 13.40 -2.47 6.59
C SER A 236 12.84 -3.29 7.77
N LYS A 237 11.52 -3.50 7.82
CA LYS A 237 10.81 -4.14 8.94
C LYS A 237 11.22 -3.55 10.29
N SER A 238 11.38 -2.24 10.32
CA SER A 238 11.84 -1.49 11.50
C SER A 238 10.87 -0.35 11.80
N ARG A 239 10.76 -0.02 13.09
CA ARG A 239 10.18 1.24 13.57
C ARG A 239 11.27 2.20 13.98
N TYR A 240 10.98 3.49 13.84
CA TYR A 240 11.86 4.57 14.22
C TYR A 240 11.08 5.57 15.06
N LEU A 241 11.46 5.73 16.32
CA LEU A 241 10.95 6.78 17.19
C LEU A 241 11.76 8.06 16.96
N LEU A 242 11.06 9.16 16.71
CA LEU A 242 11.57 10.49 16.43
C LEU A 242 10.90 11.47 17.39
N ALA A 243 11.60 11.89 18.45
CA ALA A 243 11.03 12.72 19.51
C ALA A 243 12.04 13.76 19.99
N GLY A 244 11.93 15.00 19.50
CA GLY A 244 12.91 16.03 19.79
C GLY A 244 14.32 15.61 19.33
N ASP A 245 15.27 15.57 20.26
CA ASP A 245 16.64 15.09 20.01
C ASP A 245 16.78 13.58 20.13
N THR A 246 15.72 12.87 20.55
CA THR A 246 15.75 11.42 20.75
C THR A 246 15.35 10.69 19.48
N VAL A 247 16.27 9.88 18.97
CA VAL A 247 16.05 8.99 17.84
C VAL A 247 16.36 7.56 18.25
N VAL A 248 15.41 6.65 18.07
CA VAL A 248 15.59 5.22 18.40
C VAL A 248 15.09 4.37 17.24
N ARG A 249 15.90 3.40 16.82
CA ARG A 249 15.48 2.35 15.90
C ARG A 249 15.14 1.08 16.68
N GLY A 250 13.99 0.49 16.37
CA GLY A 250 13.53 -0.79 16.88
C GLY A 250 12.94 -1.66 15.76
N SER A 251 12.48 -2.84 16.15
CA SER A 251 11.66 -3.76 15.35
C SER A 251 10.22 -3.27 15.21
N GLN A 252 9.39 -4.02 14.47
CA GLN A 252 7.94 -3.78 14.36
C GLN A 252 7.15 -4.16 15.62
N ASP A 253 7.79 -4.71 16.64
CA ASP A 253 7.16 -5.01 17.93
C ASP A 253 7.50 -3.95 19.00
N ASP A 254 8.38 -2.99 18.67
CA ASP A 254 8.82 -1.96 19.60
C ASP A 254 7.92 -0.71 19.59
N PHE A 255 8.06 0.12 20.63
CA PHE A 255 7.35 1.40 20.83
C PHE A 255 5.83 1.32 21.02
N VAL A 256 5.30 0.16 21.41
CA VAL A 256 3.85 -0.04 21.65
C VAL A 256 3.31 1.00 22.66
N ASP A 257 4.01 1.21 23.77
CA ASP A 257 3.61 2.19 24.79
C ASP A 257 3.55 3.63 24.25
N ILE A 258 4.39 3.95 23.27
CA ILE A 258 4.40 5.28 22.61
C ILE A 258 3.26 5.38 21.60
N LEU A 259 2.90 4.29 20.93
CA LEU A 259 1.76 4.21 20.02
C LEU A 259 0.41 4.25 20.75
N ASP A 260 0.37 3.93 22.04
CA ASP A 260 -0.81 4.09 22.89
C ASP A 260 -1.06 5.54 23.33
N LEU A 261 -0.15 6.47 23.01
CA LEU A 261 -0.35 7.90 23.26
C LEU A 261 -1.12 8.54 22.08
N PRO A 262 -2.27 9.20 22.33
CA PRO A 262 -3.04 9.86 21.28
C PRO A 262 -2.36 11.11 20.70
N THR A 263 -1.25 11.56 21.31
CA THR A 263 -0.43 12.69 20.82
C THR A 263 0.69 12.26 19.87
N THR A 264 0.91 10.96 19.72
CA THR A 264 1.92 10.39 18.81
C THR A 264 1.39 10.37 17.39
N TYR A 265 2.21 10.80 16.43
CA TYR A 265 1.96 10.59 15.01
C TYR A 265 2.58 9.28 14.58
N TYR A 266 1.81 8.43 13.91
CA TYR A 266 2.27 7.14 13.45
C TYR A 266 2.18 7.05 11.92
N ILE A 267 3.33 7.09 11.26
CA ILE A 267 3.42 7.06 9.80
C ILE A 267 3.91 5.69 9.36
N VAL A 268 3.08 4.97 8.63
CA VAL A 268 3.33 3.55 8.28
C VAL A 268 3.48 3.43 6.78
N ASP A 269 4.66 3.05 6.31
CA ASP A 269 4.93 2.84 4.89
C ASP A 269 5.00 1.34 4.56
N ALA A 270 3.97 0.86 3.85
CA ALA A 270 3.87 -0.49 3.32
C ALA A 270 3.97 -1.62 4.38
N ALA A 271 3.57 -1.35 5.62
CA ALA A 271 3.47 -2.34 6.69
C ALA A 271 2.05 -2.42 7.27
N GLN A 272 1.77 -3.45 8.06
CA GLN A 272 0.47 -3.62 8.72
C GLN A 272 0.55 -3.00 10.12
N PRO A 273 -0.16 -1.89 10.39
CA PRO A 273 -0.16 -1.27 11.71
C PRO A 273 -0.85 -2.17 12.75
N PRO A 274 -0.37 -2.18 14.01
CA PRO A 274 -1.15 -2.70 15.13
C PRO A 274 -2.33 -1.77 15.43
N LYS A 275 -3.31 -2.29 16.18
CA LYS A 275 -4.33 -1.41 16.79
C LYS A 275 -3.64 -0.52 17.83
N CYS A 276 -3.83 0.79 17.74
CA CYS A 276 -3.21 1.78 18.63
C CYS A 276 -4.03 3.07 18.68
N GLN A 277 -3.74 3.95 19.65
CA GLN A 277 -4.42 5.23 19.83
C GLN A 277 -3.76 6.39 19.08
N ALA A 278 -2.53 6.19 18.60
CA ALA A 278 -1.80 7.19 17.82
C ALA A 278 -2.55 7.64 16.56
N MET A 279 -2.34 8.91 16.19
CA MET A 279 -2.83 9.49 14.94
C MET A 279 -2.09 8.83 13.78
N THR A 280 -2.77 7.96 13.04
CA THR A 280 -2.11 7.00 12.15
C THR A 280 -2.40 7.29 10.68
N ILE A 281 -1.35 7.41 9.87
CA ILE A 281 -1.43 7.46 8.42
C ILE A 281 -0.74 6.22 7.84
N LEU A 282 -1.51 5.33 7.23
CA LEU A 282 -1.03 4.17 6.50
C LEU A 282 -0.89 4.48 5.01
N LEU A 283 0.34 4.43 4.51
CA LEU A 283 0.70 4.60 3.11
C LEU A 283 0.91 3.21 2.49
N THR A 284 0.02 2.77 1.60
CA THR A 284 0.13 1.41 1.07
C THR A 284 -0.47 1.24 -0.32
N LYS A 285 -0.08 0.16 -1.00
CA LYS A 285 -0.79 -0.30 -2.20
C LYS A 285 -2.11 -0.97 -1.74
N PRO A 286 -3.15 -1.06 -2.59
CA PRO A 286 -4.47 -1.58 -2.20
C PRO A 286 -4.49 -3.11 -2.04
N LYS A 287 -3.57 -3.65 -1.25
CA LYS A 287 -3.50 -5.06 -0.88
C LYS A 287 -4.33 -5.26 0.39
N LEU A 288 -5.50 -5.90 0.26
CA LEU A 288 -6.45 -6.06 1.37
C LEU A 288 -5.81 -6.57 2.66
N LYS A 289 -4.90 -7.55 2.57
CA LYS A 289 -4.20 -8.11 3.75
C LYS A 289 -3.43 -7.09 4.60
N VAL A 290 -3.11 -5.92 4.06
CA VAL A 290 -2.32 -4.89 4.75
C VAL A 290 -3.22 -3.87 5.45
N TRP A 291 -4.29 -3.42 4.80
CA TRP A 291 -5.08 -2.29 5.28
C TRP A 291 -6.48 -2.67 5.76
N TYR A 292 -7.05 -3.79 5.32
CA TYR A 292 -8.48 -4.10 5.54
C TYR A 292 -8.82 -4.19 7.03
N SER A 293 -8.06 -4.98 7.80
CA SER A 293 -8.28 -5.11 9.24
C SER A 293 -8.01 -3.82 10.04
N PHE A 294 -7.19 -2.94 9.48
CA PHE A 294 -6.91 -1.62 10.08
C PHE A 294 -8.07 -0.65 9.80
N ALA A 295 -8.69 -0.75 8.63
CA ALA A 295 -9.79 0.12 8.22
C ALA A 295 -11.17 -0.29 8.78
N GLU A 296 -11.27 -1.41 9.51
CA GLU A 296 -12.53 -1.89 10.10
C GLU A 296 -13.06 -0.96 11.20
N ASP A 297 -12.20 -0.23 11.90
CA ASP A 297 -12.56 0.62 13.03
C ASP A 297 -12.10 2.07 12.77
N ASN A 298 -13.03 3.04 12.75
CA ASN A 298 -12.74 4.49 12.84
C ASN A 298 -11.63 4.99 11.90
N CYS A 299 -11.65 4.54 10.65
CA CYS A 299 -10.62 4.85 9.68
C CYS A 299 -11.23 5.38 8.39
N ASP A 300 -10.61 6.43 7.85
CA ASP A 300 -10.96 6.93 6.53
C ASP A 300 -10.00 6.38 5.45
N ILE A 301 -10.45 6.36 4.19
CA ILE A 301 -9.68 5.87 3.05
C ILE A 301 -9.63 6.96 1.97
N ARG A 302 -8.42 7.28 1.53
CA ARG A 302 -8.13 8.18 0.41
C ARG A 302 -7.20 7.52 -0.60
N TYR A 303 -7.18 8.03 -1.81
CA TYR A 303 -6.36 7.54 -2.91
C TYR A 303 -5.48 8.66 -3.43
N MET A 304 -4.20 8.38 -3.64
CA MET A 304 -3.29 9.34 -4.26
C MET A 304 -3.30 9.18 -5.78
N PRO A 305 -3.45 10.27 -6.55
CA PRO A 305 -3.51 10.19 -8.01
C PRO A 305 -2.15 9.84 -8.63
N VAL A 306 -2.20 9.26 -9.83
CA VAL A 306 -1.05 9.12 -10.73
C VAL A 306 -0.54 10.48 -11.20
N TRP A 307 0.65 10.52 -11.79
CA TRP A 307 1.28 11.77 -12.21
C TRP A 307 0.76 12.24 -13.55
N THR A 308 0.57 13.55 -13.70
CA THR A 308 0.34 14.16 -15.02
C THR A 308 1.65 14.26 -15.80
N TRP A 309 1.54 14.51 -17.11
CA TRP A 309 2.73 14.78 -17.93
C TRP A 309 3.50 16.01 -17.42
N ASP A 310 2.79 17.06 -16.98
CA ASP A 310 3.42 18.28 -16.46
C ASP A 310 4.21 18.00 -15.17
N GLU A 311 3.68 17.16 -14.27
CA GLU A 311 4.42 16.70 -13.09
C GLU A 311 5.68 15.92 -13.47
N ILE A 312 5.56 14.99 -14.43
CA ILE A 312 6.69 14.18 -14.90
C ILE A 312 7.77 15.05 -15.55
N SER A 313 7.37 15.94 -16.45
CA SER A 313 8.28 16.86 -17.18
C SER A 313 9.00 17.80 -16.23
N THR A 314 8.31 18.31 -15.21
CA THR A 314 8.91 19.19 -14.21
C THR A 314 9.90 18.44 -13.33
N CYS A 315 9.52 17.28 -12.81
CA CYS A 315 10.42 16.44 -12.01
C CYS A 315 11.63 15.94 -12.81
N HIS A 316 11.44 15.59 -14.08
CA HIS A 316 12.52 15.22 -15.00
C HIS A 316 13.58 16.33 -15.08
N LYS A 317 13.17 17.58 -15.36
CA LYS A 317 14.07 18.72 -15.45
C LYS A 317 14.84 18.97 -14.15
N LEU A 318 14.21 18.73 -13.00
CA LEU A 318 14.78 19.05 -11.70
C LEU A 318 15.66 17.94 -11.12
N LEU A 319 15.32 16.67 -11.36
CA LEU A 319 15.94 15.52 -10.70
C LEU A 319 16.62 14.52 -11.65
N TYR A 320 16.28 14.55 -12.94
CA TYR A 320 16.82 13.63 -13.94
C TYR A 320 17.31 14.39 -15.20
N PRO A 321 18.11 15.46 -15.06
CA PRO A 321 18.49 16.30 -16.19
C PRO A 321 19.29 15.55 -17.26
N ASP A 322 20.02 14.51 -16.86
CA ASP A 322 20.85 13.68 -17.75
C ASP A 322 20.05 12.63 -18.52
N LEU A 323 18.79 12.39 -18.15
CA LEU A 323 17.92 11.45 -18.88
C LEU A 323 17.36 12.15 -20.11
N GLU A 324 17.49 11.56 -21.29
CA GLU A 324 16.96 12.18 -22.51
C GLU A 324 15.42 12.27 -22.49
N LEU A 325 14.88 13.41 -22.92
CA LEU A 325 13.44 13.68 -22.87
C LEU A 325 12.63 12.71 -23.75
N ASN A 326 13.17 12.28 -24.89
CA ASN A 326 12.55 11.28 -25.78
C ASN A 326 12.27 9.95 -25.06
N VAL A 327 13.19 9.47 -24.22
CA VAL A 327 13.06 8.25 -23.41
C VAL A 327 11.94 8.43 -22.40
N VAL A 328 11.90 9.58 -21.72
CA VAL A 328 10.85 9.92 -20.76
C VAL A 328 9.48 9.97 -21.44
N THR A 329 9.39 10.63 -22.60
CA THR A 329 8.15 10.71 -23.38
C THR A 329 7.66 9.34 -23.83
N ASP A 330 8.55 8.47 -24.34
CA ASP A 330 8.17 7.11 -24.72
C ASP A 330 7.73 6.28 -23.50
N CYS A 331 8.46 6.36 -22.39
CA CYS A 331 8.08 5.66 -21.18
C CYS A 331 6.73 6.15 -20.65
N PHE A 332 6.47 7.46 -20.63
CA PHE A 332 5.16 7.99 -20.23
C PHE A 332 4.04 7.52 -21.15
N ARG A 333 4.27 7.49 -22.47
CA ARG A 333 3.31 6.95 -23.43
C ARG A 333 2.95 5.49 -23.13
N ARG A 334 3.92 4.67 -22.71
CA ARG A 334 3.71 3.24 -22.41
C ARG A 334 3.11 3.01 -21.02
N TRP A 335 3.69 3.63 -19.99
CA TRP A 335 3.41 3.37 -18.58
C TRP A 335 2.40 4.32 -17.93
N GLY A 336 2.07 5.42 -18.61
CA GLY A 336 1.29 6.50 -18.04
C GLY A 336 2.01 7.23 -16.91
N GLY A 337 1.25 7.74 -15.95
CA GLY A 337 1.71 8.58 -14.84
C GLY A 337 2.45 7.86 -13.70
N VAL A 338 3.32 6.89 -13.98
CA VAL A 338 4.06 6.12 -12.95
C VAL A 338 5.56 6.42 -13.02
N PRO A 339 6.07 7.42 -12.26
CA PRO A 339 7.47 7.87 -12.32
C PRO A 339 8.52 6.79 -12.09
N ARG A 340 8.17 5.74 -11.33
CA ARG A 340 9.08 4.60 -11.14
C ARG A 340 9.56 4.03 -12.49
N TYR A 341 8.66 3.88 -13.45
CA TYR A 341 8.98 3.34 -14.78
C TYR A 341 9.30 4.43 -15.80
N VAL A 342 8.79 5.64 -15.60
CA VAL A 342 8.99 6.78 -16.51
C VAL A 342 10.30 7.51 -16.29
N LEU A 343 10.80 7.55 -15.04
CA LEU A 343 12.02 8.27 -14.66
C LEU A 343 13.06 7.32 -14.06
N LYS A 344 12.78 6.73 -12.89
CA LYS A 344 13.79 5.96 -12.13
C LYS A 344 14.32 4.74 -12.89
N TYR A 345 13.45 4.02 -13.59
CA TYR A 345 13.79 2.82 -14.35
C TYR A 345 13.63 2.99 -15.87
N ALA A 346 13.68 4.23 -16.35
CA ALA A 346 13.48 4.54 -17.77
C ALA A 346 14.48 3.78 -18.68
N LEU A 347 15.73 3.65 -18.24
CA LEU A 347 16.83 2.98 -18.95
C LEU A 347 17.09 1.53 -18.49
N GLN A 348 16.21 0.97 -17.64
CA GLN A 348 16.42 -0.40 -17.11
C GLN A 348 15.53 -1.40 -17.83
N ASP A 349 16.10 -2.12 -18.80
CA ASP A 349 15.37 -3.06 -19.67
C ASP A 349 14.57 -4.11 -18.89
N THR A 350 15.12 -4.66 -17.81
CA THR A 350 14.44 -5.67 -16.98
C THR A 350 13.16 -5.13 -16.32
N HIS A 351 13.16 -3.85 -15.92
CA HIS A 351 11.97 -3.19 -15.39
C HIS A 351 11.02 -2.77 -16.51
N GLN A 352 11.54 -2.38 -17.67
CA GLN A 352 10.72 -2.05 -18.84
C GLN A 352 9.97 -3.28 -19.37
N ALA A 353 10.59 -4.47 -19.31
CA ALA A 353 10.00 -5.74 -19.72
C ALA A 353 8.83 -6.21 -18.84
N LEU A 354 8.66 -5.64 -17.64
CA LEU A 354 7.51 -5.95 -16.77
C LEU A 354 6.19 -5.56 -17.42
N LEU A 355 6.17 -4.59 -18.34
CA LEU A 355 4.96 -4.24 -19.09
C LEU A 355 4.56 -5.37 -20.04
N ASP A 356 5.53 -5.98 -20.71
CA ASP A 356 5.28 -7.13 -21.59
C ASP A 356 4.84 -8.35 -20.79
N THR A 357 5.49 -8.60 -19.65
CA THR A 357 5.06 -9.66 -18.72
C THR A 357 3.62 -9.45 -18.24
N ALA A 358 3.25 -8.20 -17.92
CA ALA A 358 1.88 -7.87 -17.53
C ALA A 358 0.90 -8.11 -18.68
N PHE A 359 1.28 -7.80 -19.93
CA PHE A 359 0.45 -8.11 -21.08
C PHE A 359 0.29 -9.61 -21.33
N ASP A 360 1.32 -10.41 -21.08
CA ASP A 360 1.26 -11.87 -21.27
C ASP A 360 0.38 -12.54 -20.20
N ALA A 361 0.24 -11.90 -19.03
CA ALA A 361 -0.74 -12.30 -18.01
C ALA A 361 -2.20 -11.98 -18.39
N VAL A 362 -2.44 -11.17 -19.42
CA VAL A 362 -3.79 -10.85 -19.92
C VAL A 362 -4.38 -12.07 -20.60
N GLN A 363 -5.10 -12.88 -19.83
CA GLN A 363 -5.94 -13.95 -20.36
C GLN A 363 -7.28 -13.42 -20.85
N PHE A 364 -8.07 -14.29 -21.48
CA PHE A 364 -9.37 -13.95 -22.03
C PHE A 364 -10.37 -13.33 -21.02
N ASP A 365 -10.34 -13.79 -19.77
CA ASP A 365 -11.24 -13.31 -18.70
C ASP A 365 -10.64 -12.11 -17.94
N TRP A 366 -9.47 -11.64 -18.37
CA TRP A 366 -8.64 -10.73 -17.58
C TRP A 366 -9.33 -9.40 -17.33
N VAL A 367 -10.03 -8.77 -18.28
CA VAL A 367 -10.67 -7.46 -18.01
C VAL A 367 -11.73 -7.57 -16.91
N MET A 368 -12.51 -8.67 -16.89
CA MET A 368 -13.54 -8.93 -15.89
C MET A 368 -12.94 -9.30 -14.52
N ASN A 369 -11.81 -10.00 -14.54
CA ASN A 369 -11.11 -10.41 -13.33
C ASN A 369 -10.23 -9.29 -12.75
N ALA A 370 -9.64 -8.45 -13.60
CA ALA A 370 -8.64 -7.44 -13.24
C ALA A 370 -9.17 -6.40 -12.26
N ILE A 371 -10.42 -5.94 -12.40
CA ILE A 371 -11.02 -5.02 -11.41
C ILE A 371 -11.17 -5.69 -10.04
N ARG A 372 -11.63 -6.95 -10.01
CA ARG A 372 -11.76 -7.73 -8.76
C ARG A 372 -10.39 -8.12 -8.18
N GLU A 373 -9.38 -8.18 -9.03
CA GLU A 373 -8.02 -8.63 -8.72
C GLU A 373 -7.08 -7.52 -8.27
N LEU A 374 -7.37 -6.25 -8.58
CA LEU A 374 -6.65 -5.07 -8.08
C LEU A 374 -6.54 -5.05 -6.55
N ASN A 375 -7.49 -5.67 -5.85
CA ASN A 375 -7.52 -5.74 -4.39
C ASN A 375 -6.97 -7.07 -3.83
N THR A 376 -6.81 -8.11 -4.65
CA THR A 376 -6.71 -9.49 -4.13
C THR A 376 -5.45 -10.29 -4.51
N ARG A 377 -4.95 -10.29 -5.77
CA ARG A 377 -3.95 -11.32 -6.18
C ARG A 377 -2.85 -10.97 -7.19
N PHE A 378 -3.06 -10.08 -8.17
CA PHE A 378 -2.10 -9.91 -9.29
C PHE A 378 -1.40 -8.54 -9.23
N GLU A 379 -0.09 -8.54 -9.06
CA GLU A 379 0.70 -7.30 -9.02
C GLU A 379 0.74 -6.61 -10.40
N GLU A 380 0.55 -7.38 -11.45
CA GLU A 380 0.51 -7.01 -12.87
C GLU A 380 -0.71 -6.14 -13.21
N SER A 381 -1.83 -6.29 -12.50
CA SER A 381 -3.03 -5.47 -12.72
C SER A 381 -2.76 -3.99 -12.46
N HIS A 382 -1.89 -3.65 -11.51
CA HIS A 382 -1.51 -2.26 -11.24
C HIS A 382 -0.55 -1.65 -12.27
N ILE A 383 0.05 -2.48 -13.12
CA ILE A 383 0.86 -2.03 -14.27
C ILE A 383 -0.08 -1.59 -15.40
N LEU A 384 -1.15 -2.36 -15.64
CA LEU A 384 -2.07 -2.12 -16.76
C LEU A 384 -3.22 -1.17 -16.41
N LEU A 385 -3.59 -1.08 -15.13
CA LEU A 385 -4.73 -0.31 -14.65
C LEU A 385 -4.34 0.68 -13.56
N GLN A 386 -4.97 1.86 -13.57
CA GLN A 386 -4.70 2.96 -12.65
C GLN A 386 -5.98 3.48 -12.01
N TYR A 387 -5.88 3.86 -10.74
CA TYR A 387 -6.97 4.49 -10.02
C TYR A 387 -7.17 5.93 -10.50
N GLN A 388 -8.40 6.27 -10.85
CA GLN A 388 -8.84 7.63 -11.08
C GLN A 388 -9.49 8.18 -9.83
N VAL A 389 -9.09 9.40 -9.49
CA VAL A 389 -9.34 10.01 -8.19
C VAL A 389 -9.81 11.44 -8.40
N ASN A 390 -10.79 11.88 -7.62
CA ASN A 390 -11.23 13.27 -7.65
C ASN A 390 -10.34 14.20 -6.80
N ASP A 391 -10.63 15.50 -6.82
CA ASP A 391 -9.89 16.53 -6.08
C ASP A 391 -9.97 16.38 -4.55
N LYS A 392 -10.89 15.55 -4.05
CA LYS A 392 -11.01 15.20 -2.62
C LYS A 392 -10.26 13.91 -2.27
N PHE A 393 -9.45 13.38 -3.19
CA PHE A 393 -8.72 12.13 -3.03
C PHE A 393 -9.63 10.90 -2.83
N ILE A 394 -10.84 10.95 -3.37
CA ILE A 394 -11.82 9.85 -3.32
C ILE A 394 -11.75 9.06 -4.64
N TYR A 395 -11.73 7.73 -4.51
CA TYR A 395 -11.81 6.82 -5.65
C TYR A 395 -13.05 7.08 -6.51
N GLN A 396 -12.87 7.18 -7.82
CA GLN A 396 -13.96 7.29 -8.78
C GLN A 396 -14.14 5.99 -9.58
N HIS A 397 -13.08 5.56 -10.24
CA HIS A 397 -13.07 4.38 -11.10
C HIS A 397 -11.63 3.95 -11.40
N VAL A 398 -11.50 2.90 -12.20
CA VAL A 398 -10.23 2.41 -12.74
C VAL A 398 -10.20 2.66 -14.25
N ASP A 399 -9.06 3.10 -14.77
CA ASP A 399 -8.83 3.25 -16.21
C ASP A 399 -7.53 2.53 -16.62
N PHE A 400 -7.30 2.36 -17.92
CA PHE A 400 -6.02 1.87 -18.42
C PHE A 400 -4.89 2.83 -18.10
N ALA A 401 -3.69 2.30 -17.86
CA ALA A 401 -2.51 3.08 -17.53
C ALA A 401 -2.15 4.11 -18.62
N SER A 402 -2.41 3.78 -19.88
CA SER A 402 -2.18 4.64 -21.03
C SER A 402 -3.02 4.18 -22.22
N HIS A 403 -3.16 5.03 -23.25
CA HIS A 403 -3.75 4.62 -24.53
C HIS A 403 -2.99 3.46 -25.17
N TYR A 404 -1.65 3.43 -25.04
CA TYR A 404 -0.85 2.31 -25.53
C TYR A 404 -1.25 0.98 -24.86
N VAL A 405 -1.44 1.00 -23.54
CA VAL A 405 -1.90 -0.17 -22.79
C VAL A 405 -3.30 -0.57 -23.21
N GLN A 406 -4.23 0.39 -23.33
CA GLN A 406 -5.59 0.15 -23.82
C GLN A 406 -5.57 -0.59 -25.17
N ASP A 407 -4.83 -0.07 -26.16
CA ASP A 407 -4.76 -0.65 -27.50
C ASP A 407 -4.15 -2.05 -27.50
N LYS A 408 -3.09 -2.27 -26.70
CA LYS A 408 -2.43 -3.57 -26.58
C LYS A 408 -3.33 -4.60 -25.90
N VAL A 409 -4.02 -4.23 -24.84
CA VAL A 409 -4.98 -5.10 -24.16
C VAL A 409 -6.16 -5.41 -25.09
N PHE A 410 -6.72 -4.40 -25.77
CA PHE A 410 -7.79 -4.59 -26.75
C PHE A 410 -7.37 -5.58 -27.85
N THR A 411 -6.22 -5.35 -28.48
CA THR A 411 -5.72 -6.19 -29.58
C THR A 411 -5.54 -7.64 -29.14
N ARG A 412 -4.96 -7.87 -27.95
CA ARG A 412 -4.80 -9.21 -27.39
C ARG A 412 -6.15 -9.87 -27.07
N ALA A 413 -7.05 -9.16 -26.40
CA ALA A 413 -8.38 -9.67 -26.07
C ALA A 413 -9.22 -9.99 -27.33
N TRP A 414 -9.15 -9.12 -28.34
CA TRP A 414 -9.81 -9.33 -29.63
C TRP A 414 -9.26 -10.56 -30.34
N ASN A 415 -7.94 -10.71 -30.44
CA ASN A 415 -7.33 -11.89 -31.08
C ASN A 415 -7.60 -13.19 -30.31
N ALA A 416 -7.70 -13.12 -28.99
CA ALA A 416 -7.97 -14.28 -28.15
C ALA A 416 -9.39 -14.80 -28.35
N ASN A 417 -10.42 -13.96 -28.21
CA ASN A 417 -11.81 -14.32 -28.52
C ASN A 417 -12.71 -13.06 -28.65
N PRO A 418 -12.99 -12.64 -29.91
CA PRO A 418 -13.76 -11.43 -30.20
C PRO A 418 -15.18 -11.46 -29.65
N ARG A 419 -15.83 -12.64 -29.65
CA ARG A 419 -17.24 -12.79 -29.29
C ARG A 419 -17.49 -12.31 -27.86
N ARG A 420 -16.69 -12.76 -26.90
CA ARG A 420 -16.88 -12.36 -25.50
C ARG A 420 -16.37 -10.95 -25.21
N LEU A 421 -15.41 -10.44 -25.98
CA LEU A 421 -15.07 -9.02 -25.89
C LEU A 421 -16.26 -8.15 -26.32
N VAL A 422 -17.00 -8.55 -27.37
CA VAL A 422 -18.28 -7.91 -27.74
C VAL A 422 -19.33 -8.10 -26.64
N GLU A 423 -19.51 -9.30 -26.09
CA GLU A 423 -20.43 -9.54 -24.96
C GLU A 423 -20.07 -8.66 -23.76
N PHE A 424 -18.78 -8.50 -23.45
CA PHE A 424 -18.29 -7.57 -22.43
C PHE A 424 -18.67 -6.13 -22.76
N MET A 425 -18.28 -5.61 -23.94
CA MET A 425 -18.56 -4.22 -24.33
C MET A 425 -20.06 -3.89 -24.36
N THR A 426 -20.91 -4.87 -24.70
CA THR A 426 -22.37 -4.72 -24.80
C THR A 426 -23.12 -5.06 -23.51
N ALA A 427 -22.43 -5.53 -22.47
CA ALA A 427 -23.06 -5.89 -21.21
C ALA A 427 -23.76 -4.66 -20.59
N ALA A 428 -25.08 -4.75 -20.44
CA ALA A 428 -25.87 -3.69 -19.81
C ALA A 428 -25.63 -3.68 -18.30
N SER A 429 -25.43 -2.49 -17.72
CA SER A 429 -25.51 -2.35 -16.28
C SER A 429 -26.96 -2.25 -15.85
N TYR A 430 -27.46 -3.31 -15.22
CA TYR A 430 -28.84 -3.35 -14.75
C TYR A 430 -29.02 -2.63 -13.40
N THR A 431 -27.92 -2.24 -12.74
CA THR A 431 -27.92 -1.81 -11.33
C THR A 431 -27.44 -0.38 -11.09
N GLY A 432 -27.08 0.39 -12.13
CA GLY A 432 -26.62 1.78 -12.00
C GLY A 432 -25.26 1.96 -11.31
N ARG A 433 -24.63 0.88 -10.81
CA ARG A 433 -23.25 0.86 -10.33
C ARG A 433 -22.49 -0.19 -11.11
N ASP A 434 -21.87 0.27 -12.19
CA ASP A 434 -21.04 -0.60 -13.00
C ASP A 434 -19.58 -0.20 -12.88
N GLU A 435 -18.84 -0.96 -12.08
CA GLU A 435 -17.41 -0.77 -11.84
C GLU A 435 -16.59 -0.88 -13.13
N PHE A 436 -17.14 -1.51 -14.18
CA PHE A 436 -16.49 -1.70 -15.48
C PHE A 436 -16.94 -0.70 -16.55
N ALA A 437 -17.80 0.28 -16.22
CA ALA A 437 -18.35 1.24 -17.21
C ALA A 437 -17.26 1.92 -18.04
N VAL A 438 -16.22 2.41 -17.37
CA VAL A 438 -15.12 3.11 -18.04
C VAL A 438 -14.32 2.15 -18.90
N LEU A 439 -13.92 0.98 -18.37
CA LEU A 439 -13.16 0.00 -19.15
C LEU A 439 -13.93 -0.53 -20.37
N ARG A 440 -15.25 -0.76 -20.26
CA ARG A 440 -16.09 -1.11 -21.41
C ARG A 440 -16.09 -0.01 -22.46
N LEU A 441 -16.23 1.25 -22.04
CA LEU A 441 -16.19 2.38 -22.95
C LEU A 441 -14.85 2.50 -23.67
N ARG A 442 -13.73 2.29 -22.97
CA ARG A 442 -12.37 2.27 -23.57
C ARG A 442 -12.19 1.13 -24.58
N MET A 443 -12.69 -0.06 -24.25
CA MET A 443 -12.66 -1.18 -25.19
C MET A 443 -13.52 -0.91 -26.42
N PHE A 444 -14.71 -0.33 -26.23
CA PHE A 444 -15.58 0.08 -27.32
C PHE A 444 -14.94 1.14 -28.21
N GLU A 445 -14.29 2.14 -27.61
CA GLU A 445 -13.52 3.17 -28.33
C GLU A 445 -12.43 2.52 -29.21
N SER A 446 -11.67 1.58 -28.66
CA SER A 446 -10.63 0.83 -29.40
C SER A 446 -11.22 0.01 -30.55
N TYR A 447 -12.39 -0.62 -30.33
CA TYR A 447 -13.13 -1.32 -31.36
C TYR A 447 -13.57 -0.39 -32.49
N VAL A 448 -14.15 0.76 -32.16
CA VAL A 448 -14.57 1.78 -33.12
C VAL A 448 -13.39 2.26 -33.97
N TYR A 449 -12.23 2.56 -33.35
CA TYR A 449 -11.02 2.92 -34.08
C TYR A 449 -10.49 1.80 -34.98
N SER A 450 -10.75 0.53 -34.64
CA SER A 450 -10.34 -0.60 -35.48
C SER A 450 -11.26 -0.83 -36.70
N VAL A 451 -12.53 -0.40 -36.61
CA VAL A 451 -13.57 -0.67 -37.62
C VAL A 451 -13.82 0.53 -38.52
N LEU A 452 -14.01 1.74 -37.98
CA LEU A 452 -14.39 2.93 -38.76
C LEU A 452 -13.45 3.22 -39.93
N PRO A 453 -12.10 3.16 -39.78
CA PRO A 453 -11.20 3.44 -40.89
C PRO A 453 -11.30 2.46 -42.06
N ARG A 454 -11.89 1.27 -41.85
CA ARG A 454 -12.10 0.27 -42.90
C ARG A 454 -13.32 0.57 -43.77
N GLY A 455 -14.13 1.56 -43.39
CA GLY A 455 -15.40 1.87 -44.05
C GLY A 455 -16.47 0.80 -43.81
N GLY A 456 -17.66 1.03 -44.36
CA GLY A 456 -18.80 0.13 -44.22
C GLY A 456 -20.13 0.87 -44.12
N HIS A 457 -21.22 0.12 -43.97
CA HIS A 457 -22.54 0.66 -43.71
C HIS A 457 -22.77 0.75 -42.21
N PHE A 458 -23.00 1.95 -41.70
CA PHE A 458 -23.24 2.22 -40.29
C PHE A 458 -24.62 2.82 -40.10
N GLN A 459 -25.34 2.36 -39.08
CA GLN A 459 -26.55 3.02 -38.62
C GLN A 459 -26.16 4.22 -37.75
N ILE A 460 -26.68 5.38 -38.09
CA ILE A 460 -26.37 6.64 -37.42
C ILE A 460 -27.65 7.16 -36.76
N ARG A 461 -27.54 7.61 -35.52
CA ARG A 461 -28.61 8.29 -34.80
C ARG A 461 -28.16 9.69 -34.42
N ARG A 462 -28.99 10.69 -34.69
CA ARG A 462 -28.76 12.07 -34.25
C ARG A 462 -28.97 12.18 -32.73
N LEU A 463 -28.00 12.72 -32.01
CA LEU A 463 -28.04 12.85 -30.54
C LEU A 463 -28.71 14.14 -30.05
N ALA A 464 -28.70 15.20 -30.87
CA ALA A 464 -29.40 16.45 -30.59
C ALA A 464 -30.72 16.54 -31.38
N PRO A 465 -31.81 17.06 -30.79
CA PRO A 465 -32.99 17.42 -31.56
C PRO A 465 -32.63 18.53 -32.58
N PRO A 466 -33.29 18.57 -33.75
CA PRO A 466 -33.07 19.66 -34.70
C PRO A 466 -33.43 21.00 -34.05
N GLU A 467 -32.55 22.00 -34.20
CA GLU A 467 -32.85 23.37 -33.79
C GLU A 467 -34.15 23.83 -34.48
N GLY A 468 -35.16 24.15 -33.67
CA GLY A 468 -36.45 24.67 -34.15
C GLY A 468 -37.65 23.73 -34.05
N GLY A 469 -37.52 22.49 -33.59
CA GLY A 469 -38.65 21.58 -33.39
C GLY A 469 -39.27 21.67 -32.00
N ARG A 470 -40.53 22.13 -31.88
CA ARG A 470 -41.30 22.09 -30.63
C ARG A 470 -41.34 20.66 -30.05
N SER A 471 -41.16 20.58 -28.73
CA SER A 471 -41.23 19.36 -27.95
C SER A 471 -42.57 18.65 -28.10
N GLY A 472 -42.54 17.39 -28.55
CA GLY A 472 -43.64 16.45 -28.39
C GLY A 472 -44.05 15.76 -29.68
N GLU A 473 -43.26 14.79 -30.13
CA GLU A 473 -43.78 13.65 -30.88
C GLU A 473 -42.77 12.49 -30.78
N ALA A 474 -43.26 11.34 -30.34
CA ALA A 474 -42.46 10.14 -30.15
C ALA A 474 -42.02 9.59 -31.52
N ASN A 475 -40.73 9.28 -31.66
CA ASN A 475 -40.18 8.65 -32.85
C ASN A 475 -40.89 7.31 -33.12
N VAL A 476 -41.73 7.30 -34.15
CA VAL A 476 -42.21 6.12 -34.85
C VAL A 476 -41.10 5.69 -35.81
N ASP A 477 -40.73 4.42 -35.75
CA ASP A 477 -39.92 3.74 -36.76
C ASP A 477 -40.60 3.90 -38.13
N GLN A 478 -39.98 4.64 -39.04
CA GLN A 478 -40.34 4.60 -40.46
C GLN A 478 -39.11 4.16 -41.24
N GLY A 479 -39.23 2.96 -41.81
CA GLY A 479 -38.31 2.45 -42.81
C GLY A 479 -38.48 3.17 -44.15
N GLU A 480 -37.36 3.18 -44.88
CA GLU A 480 -37.18 3.43 -46.31
C GLU A 480 -37.58 4.80 -46.89
N LYS A 481 -36.58 5.51 -47.44
CA LYS A 481 -36.25 5.46 -48.87
C LYS A 481 -35.00 6.30 -49.16
N GLY A 482 -34.18 5.80 -50.09
CA GLY A 482 -32.96 6.47 -50.51
C GLY A 482 -33.25 7.73 -51.30
N ASP A 483 -32.42 8.74 -51.10
CA ASP A 483 -32.25 9.86 -52.02
C ASP A 483 -30.76 10.12 -52.22
N GLU A 484 -30.33 10.02 -53.48
CA GLU A 484 -29.03 10.42 -53.97
C GLU A 484 -28.81 11.91 -53.74
N TYR A 485 -27.78 12.29 -52.99
CA TYR A 485 -27.29 13.67 -52.97
C TYR A 485 -26.19 13.85 -54.02
N LYS A 486 -26.54 14.59 -55.06
CA LYS A 486 -25.66 15.04 -56.16
C LYS A 486 -24.66 16.10 -55.68
N GLU A 487 -23.42 15.99 -56.17
CA GLU A 487 -22.38 17.00 -56.03
C GLU A 487 -22.81 18.36 -56.59
N GLY A 488 -22.70 19.40 -55.76
CA GLY A 488 -22.77 20.80 -56.17
C GLY A 488 -21.49 21.53 -55.77
N LYS A 489 -20.61 21.78 -56.75
CA LYS A 489 -19.46 22.68 -56.61
C LYS A 489 -19.95 24.12 -56.40
N THR A 490 -19.53 24.77 -55.31
CA THR A 490 -19.26 26.23 -55.32
C THR A 490 -18.15 26.59 -54.32
N THR A 491 -17.43 27.63 -54.68
CA THR A 491 -16.10 28.11 -54.28
C THR A 491 -15.99 28.83 -52.94
N ASP A 492 -14.90 28.55 -52.21
CA ASP A 492 -13.96 29.45 -51.50
C ASP A 492 -14.47 30.67 -50.71
N LYS A 493 -14.29 30.66 -49.36
CA LYS A 493 -13.35 31.53 -48.59
C LYS A 493 -13.61 31.59 -47.06
N TYR A 494 -12.51 31.56 -46.30
CA TYR A 494 -12.32 31.80 -44.84
C TYR A 494 -12.92 30.79 -43.84
N ARG A 495 -12.39 30.54 -42.62
CA ARG A 495 -11.06 30.54 -42.00
C ARG A 495 -11.27 29.87 -40.63
N GLY A 496 -10.52 28.80 -40.34
CA GLY A 496 -10.19 28.31 -38.98
C GLY A 496 -11.35 27.89 -38.07
N GLU A 497 -11.54 26.58 -37.87
CA GLU A 497 -11.88 26.01 -36.56
C GLU A 497 -11.65 24.49 -36.59
N ARG A 498 -11.04 23.96 -35.53
CA ARG A 498 -10.79 22.53 -35.35
C ARG A 498 -12.14 21.80 -35.35
N THR A 499 -12.32 20.88 -36.28
CA THR A 499 -13.50 20.02 -36.31
C THR A 499 -13.41 19.05 -35.13
N GLU A 500 -14.27 19.26 -34.12
CA GLU A 500 -14.52 18.28 -33.06
C GLU A 500 -15.09 17.00 -33.68
N VAL A 501 -14.40 15.88 -33.48
CA VAL A 501 -14.92 14.56 -33.84
C VAL A 501 -16.11 14.27 -32.94
N SER A 502 -17.30 14.37 -33.51
CA SER A 502 -18.57 14.18 -32.82
C SER A 502 -18.71 12.72 -32.36
N LYS A 503 -19.09 12.53 -31.09
CA LYS A 503 -19.32 11.21 -30.47
C LYS A 503 -20.38 10.42 -31.27
N CYS A 504 -19.97 9.31 -31.88
CA CYS A 504 -20.88 8.33 -32.46
C CYS A 504 -21.15 7.20 -31.44
N CYS A 505 -22.43 6.95 -31.13
CA CYS A 505 -22.87 5.73 -30.46
C CYS A 505 -23.57 4.83 -31.47
N VAL A 506 -23.15 3.58 -31.58
CA VAL A 506 -23.81 2.53 -32.38
C VAL A 506 -24.69 1.71 -31.43
N GLN A 507 -25.97 1.54 -31.76
CA GLN A 507 -26.93 0.78 -30.96
C GLN A 507 -27.35 -0.47 -31.74
N GLN A 508 -27.44 -1.64 -31.07
CA GLN A 508 -28.03 -2.84 -31.66
C GLN A 508 -29.05 -3.47 -30.70
N ASN A 509 -30.21 -3.79 -31.27
CA ASN A 509 -31.32 -4.62 -30.76
C ASN A 509 -32.14 -4.09 -29.56
N GLY A 510 -33.19 -3.33 -29.90
CA GLY A 510 -34.56 -3.78 -29.64
C GLY A 510 -34.96 -4.08 -28.19
N SER A 511 -34.83 -3.11 -27.28
CA SER A 511 -35.81 -2.98 -26.19
C SER A 511 -35.96 -1.51 -25.79
N ARG A 512 -37.20 -1.02 -25.85
CA ARG A 512 -37.57 0.34 -25.43
C ARG A 512 -37.51 0.42 -23.90
N LYS A 513 -36.77 1.38 -23.36
CA LYS A 513 -37.13 2.16 -22.15
C LYS A 513 -36.18 3.36 -22.01
N CYS A 514 -36.78 4.55 -21.95
CA CYS A 514 -36.10 5.82 -21.70
C CYS A 514 -35.69 5.93 -20.23
N GLY A 515 -34.51 6.48 -19.98
CA GLY A 515 -34.06 6.92 -18.65
C GLY A 515 -32.94 7.94 -18.80
N TYR A 516 -33.26 9.20 -18.55
CA TYR A 516 -32.28 10.28 -18.38
C TYR A 516 -31.48 10.03 -17.10
N ALA A 517 -30.16 10.16 -17.15
CA ALA A 517 -29.32 10.20 -15.95
C ALA A 517 -28.16 11.18 -16.15
N CYS A 518 -28.47 12.47 -16.03
CA CYS A 518 -27.52 13.52 -15.64
C CYS A 518 -28.31 14.50 -14.75
N GLY A 519 -27.83 14.70 -13.52
CA GLY A 519 -28.41 15.64 -12.57
C GLY A 519 -28.41 15.07 -11.15
N VAL A 520 -27.35 15.32 -10.40
CA VAL A 520 -27.40 15.29 -8.94
C VAL A 520 -27.40 16.75 -8.49
N GLU A 521 -28.59 17.31 -8.32
CA GLU A 521 -28.81 18.44 -7.43
C GLU A 521 -29.20 17.85 -6.06
N TYR A 522 -28.54 18.30 -5.00
CA TYR A 522 -28.94 18.02 -3.63
C TYR A 522 -29.98 19.07 -3.20
N PRO A 523 -31.11 18.68 -2.58
CA PRO A 523 -31.88 19.61 -1.78
C PRO A 523 -31.26 19.76 -0.40
N GLU A 524 -31.15 21.01 0.04
CA GLU A 524 -30.95 21.40 1.44
C GLU A 524 -32.06 20.84 2.33
N ARG A 525 -31.67 20.16 3.42
CA ARG A 525 -32.02 20.48 4.82
C ARG A 525 -31.40 19.49 5.79
#